data_AF-A0A0R3EDH7-F1
#
_entry.id   AF-A0A0R3EDH7-F1
#
_cell.length_a   1.000
_cell.length_b   1.000
_cell.length_c   1.000
_cell.angle_alpha   90.00
_cell.angle_beta   90.00
_cell.angle_gamma   90.00
#
_symmetry.space_group_name_H-M   'P 1'
#
loop_
_entity.id
_entity.type
_entity.pdbx_description
1 polymer ?
#
loop_
_entity_poly.entity_id
_entity_poly.type
_entity_poly.pdbx_seq_one_letter_code
_entity_poly.pdbx_strand_id
1 'polypeptide(L)'
;MRWVYVTGLLIIVGVFVSDVWFAIDYRLGANLSLIFAAVFVTTFTLLYGLRSRPGSNRIGRVFLVKSVVLAAVLWQIVASQWWDDDYPLRQQIRYTIYTLGAIVYIPMLISLWREQQRDRKQSRSEDQDE
;
A
#
# COMPACT_ATOMS: atom_id res chain seq x y z
N MET A 1 19.15 0.76 4.78
CA MET A 1 17.96 0.75 3.90
C MET A 1 18.19 0.08 2.55
N ARG A 2 19.18 0.50 1.73
CA ARG A 2 19.45 -0.13 0.41
C ARG A 2 19.64 -1.66 0.47
N TRP A 3 20.34 -2.15 1.49
CA TRP A 3 20.55 -3.57 1.73
C TRP A 3 19.25 -4.37 1.92
N VAL A 4 18.21 -3.81 2.53
CA VAL A 4 16.94 -4.53 2.76
C VAL A 4 16.23 -4.84 1.45
N TYR A 5 16.24 -3.90 0.50
CA TYR A 5 15.67 -4.11 -0.84
C TYR A 5 16.46 -5.13 -1.66
N VAL A 6 17.79 -5.08 -1.59
CA VAL A 6 18.68 -6.03 -2.27
C VAL A 6 18.49 -7.44 -1.71
N THR A 7 18.37 -7.56 -0.39
CA THR A 7 18.15 -8.85 0.26
C THR A 7 16.77 -9.41 -0.09
N GLY A 8 15.73 -8.57 -0.12
CA GLY A 8 14.38 -8.97 -0.56
C GLY A 8 14.35 -9.42 -2.02
N LEU A 9 15.04 -8.70 -2.91
CA LEU A 9 15.17 -9.07 -4.32
C LEU A 9 15.89 -10.43 -4.47
N LEU A 10 16.99 -10.63 -3.74
CA LEU A 10 17.75 -11.88 -3.77
C LEU A 10 16.94 -13.07 -3.24
N ILE A 11 16.08 -12.87 -2.24
CA ILE A 11 15.17 -13.90 -1.75
C ILE A 11 14.14 -14.27 -2.82
N ILE A 12 13.55 -13.29 -3.50
CA ILE A 12 12.59 -13.53 -4.60
C ILE A 12 13.27 -14.33 -5.72
N VAL A 13 14.43 -13.87 -6.18
CA VAL A 13 15.20 -14.55 -7.24
C VAL A 13 15.63 -15.95 -6.79
N GLY A 14 16.06 -16.11 -5.55
CA GLY A 14 16.46 -17.40 -4.97
C GLY A 14 15.31 -18.41 -4.91
N VAL A 15 14.08 -17.97 -4.61
CA VAL A 15 12.89 -18.82 -4.63
C VAL A 15 12.61 -19.31 -6.06
N PHE A 16 12.65 -18.43 -7.06
CA PHE A 16 12.46 -18.83 -8.47
C PHE A 16 13.57 -19.77 -8.98
N VAL A 17 14.82 -19.57 -8.56
CA VAL A 17 15.95 -20.45 -8.92
C VAL A 17 15.85 -21.81 -8.22
N SER A 18 15.33 -21.84 -6.99
CA SER A 18 15.13 -23.09 -6.24
C SER A 18 14.03 -23.97 -6.81
N ASP A 19 13.08 -23.43 -7.57
CA ASP A 19 12.03 -24.20 -8.24
C ASP A 19 12.55 -25.13 -9.35
N VAL A 20 13.76 -24.87 -9.85
CA VAL A 20 14.45 -25.78 -10.78
C VAL A 20 14.77 -27.13 -10.11
N TRP A 21 14.88 -27.15 -8.78
CA TRP A 21 15.33 -28.31 -8.01
C TRP A 21 14.29 -28.84 -7.00
N PHE A 22 13.36 -28.01 -6.54
CA PHE A 22 12.31 -28.38 -5.60
C PHE A 22 10.95 -27.97 -6.17
N ALA A 23 9.93 -28.83 -6.11
CA ALA A 23 8.56 -28.44 -6.42
C ALA A 23 8.06 -27.44 -5.36
N ILE A 24 8.23 -26.15 -5.61
CA ILE A 24 7.83 -25.10 -4.66
C ILE A 24 6.34 -24.83 -4.83
N ASP A 25 5.61 -24.91 -3.73
CA ASP A 25 4.22 -24.46 -3.70
C ASP A 25 4.17 -22.92 -3.69
N TYR A 26 4.15 -22.35 -4.89
CA TYR A 26 4.04 -20.92 -5.11
C TYR A 26 2.76 -20.31 -4.52
N ARG A 27 1.67 -21.08 -4.39
CA ARG A 27 0.42 -20.62 -3.78
C ARG A 27 0.63 -20.36 -2.30
N LEU A 28 1.31 -21.28 -1.60
CA LEU A 28 1.63 -21.14 -0.19
C LEU A 28 2.57 -19.95 0.06
N GLY A 29 3.61 -19.79 -0.78
CA GLY A 29 4.54 -18.65 -0.70
C GLY A 29 3.86 -17.30 -0.96
N ALA A 30 2.99 -17.22 -1.97
CA ALA A 30 2.21 -16.02 -2.27
C ALA A 30 1.25 -15.66 -1.12
N ASN A 31 0.58 -16.65 -0.53
CA ASN A 31 -0.34 -16.43 0.59
C ASN A 31 0.38 -15.93 1.86
N LEU A 32 1.53 -16.50 2.19
CA LEU A 32 2.35 -16.04 3.32
C LEU A 32 2.89 -14.63 3.09
N SER A 33 3.42 -14.34 1.91
CA SER A 33 3.93 -13.00 1.59
C SER A 33 2.83 -11.94 1.65
N LEU A 34 1.61 -12.27 1.23
CA LEU A 34 0.44 -11.41 1.36
C LEU A 34 0.06 -11.15 2.83
N ILE A 35 0.10 -12.17 3.69
CA ILE A 35 -0.15 -12.01 5.14
C ILE A 35 0.90 -11.09 5.75
N PHE A 36 2.19 -11.29 5.47
CA PHE A 36 3.26 -10.42 5.95
C PHE A 36 3.08 -8.97 5.48
N ALA A 37 2.72 -8.77 4.21
CA ALA A 37 2.42 -7.45 3.67
C ALA A 37 1.24 -6.78 4.40
N ALA A 38 0.15 -7.52 4.63
CA ALA A 38 -1.01 -7.04 5.38
C ALA A 38 -0.62 -6.61 6.80
N VAL A 39 0.13 -7.46 7.52
CA VAL A 39 0.61 -7.17 8.87
C VAL A 39 1.49 -5.93 8.88
N PHE A 40 2.51 -5.84 8.01
CA PHE A 40 3.40 -4.69 7.98
C PHE A 40 2.68 -3.38 7.66
N VAL A 41 1.75 -3.39 6.70
CA VAL A 41 0.96 -2.20 6.36
C VAL A 41 0.05 -1.82 7.52
N THR A 42 -0.58 -2.77 8.21
CA THR A 42 -1.39 -2.50 9.40
C THR A 42 -0.54 -1.96 10.54
N THR A 43 0.60 -2.57 10.85
CA THR A 43 1.53 -2.09 11.89
C THR A 43 2.01 -0.68 11.58
N PHE A 44 2.40 -0.42 10.33
CA PHE A 44 2.78 0.92 9.90
C PHE A 44 1.63 1.92 10.07
N THR A 45 0.41 1.55 9.65
CA THR A 45 -0.77 2.39 9.77
C THR A 45 -1.10 2.72 11.23
N LEU A 46 -1.00 1.75 12.13
CA LEU A 46 -1.21 1.92 13.57
C LEU A 46 -0.12 2.79 14.20
N LEU A 47 1.15 2.49 13.93
CA LEU A 47 2.28 3.28 14.44
C LEU A 47 2.21 4.73 13.95
N TYR A 48 1.91 4.92 12.66
CA TYR A 48 1.74 6.24 12.08
C TYR A 48 0.52 6.95 12.69
N GLY A 49 -0.65 6.31 12.72
CA GLY A 49 -1.87 6.91 13.27
C GLY A 49 -1.78 7.28 14.74
N LEU A 50 -1.22 6.40 15.57
CA LEU A 50 -1.10 6.60 17.02
C LEU A 50 0.05 7.56 17.38
N ARG A 51 1.20 7.48 16.68
CA ARG A 51 2.40 8.24 17.06
C ARG A 51 2.54 9.57 16.33
N SER A 52 2.06 9.70 15.10
CA SER A 52 2.46 10.80 14.20
C SER A 52 1.55 12.04 14.22
N ARG A 53 0.54 12.14 15.12
CA ARG A 53 -0.44 13.25 15.12
C ARG A 53 -0.87 13.65 13.69
N PRO A 54 -1.47 12.73 12.91
CA PRO A 54 -1.76 12.91 11.48
C PRO A 54 -2.69 14.09 11.16
N GLY A 55 -3.32 14.70 12.17
CA GLY A 55 -4.13 15.91 12.03
C GLY A 55 -3.36 17.22 11.91
N SER A 56 -2.05 17.26 12.22
CA SER A 56 -1.27 18.51 12.19
C SER A 56 -0.94 18.98 10.77
N ASN A 57 -0.95 18.10 9.78
CA ASN A 57 -0.69 18.45 8.39
C ASN A 57 -1.69 17.74 7.46
N ARG A 58 -2.28 18.46 6.50
CA ARG A 58 -3.34 17.92 5.61
C ARG A 58 -2.86 16.71 4.80
N ILE A 59 -1.60 16.73 4.40
CA ILE A 59 -0.92 15.63 3.69
C ILE A 59 -0.83 14.38 4.59
N GLY A 60 -0.56 14.56 5.89
CA GLY A 60 -0.42 13.46 6.85
C GLY A 60 -1.73 12.69 7.05
N ARG A 61 -2.87 13.38 7.07
CA ARG A 61 -4.20 12.76 7.13
C ARG A 61 -4.52 11.97 5.86
N VAL A 62 -4.23 12.53 4.69
CA VAL A 62 -4.48 11.86 3.40
C VAL A 62 -3.63 10.59 3.25
N PHE A 63 -2.37 10.64 3.70
CA PHE A 63 -1.49 9.48 3.74
C PHE A 63 -1.96 8.38 4.71
N LEU A 64 -2.51 8.76 5.88
CA LEU A 64 -3.10 7.80 6.82
C LEU A 64 -4.32 7.10 6.20
N VAL A 65 -5.24 7.86 5.60
CA VAL A 65 -6.46 7.28 5.00
C VAL A 65 -6.09 6.30 3.89
N LYS A 66 -5.11 6.62 3.03
CA LYS A 66 -4.58 5.66 2.05
C LYS A 66 -4.04 4.40 2.70
N SER A 67 -3.27 4.54 3.78
CA SER A 67 -2.66 3.39 4.46
C SER A 67 -3.72 2.48 5.10
N VAL A 68 -4.77 3.07 5.68
CA VAL A 68 -5.94 2.34 6.20
C VAL A 68 -6.69 1.59 5.10
N VAL A 69 -6.97 2.27 3.98
CA VAL A 69 -7.61 1.64 2.81
C VAL A 69 -6.76 0.49 2.29
N LEU A 70 -5.45 0.69 2.15
CA LEU A 70 -4.54 -0.35 1.68
C LEU A 70 -4.49 -1.55 2.62
N ALA A 71 -4.45 -1.31 3.94
CA ALA A 71 -4.54 -2.38 4.93
C ALA A 71 -5.86 -3.16 4.78
N ALA A 72 -6.99 -2.46 4.62
CA ALA A 72 -8.29 -3.09 4.45
C ALA A 72 -8.37 -3.95 3.17
N VAL A 73 -7.83 -3.45 2.06
CA VAL A 73 -7.70 -4.22 0.80
C VAL A 73 -6.88 -5.49 1.04
N LEU A 74 -5.70 -5.38 1.65
CA LEU A 74 -4.82 -6.53 1.87
C LEU A 74 -5.49 -7.59 2.76
N TRP A 75 -6.16 -7.17 3.84
CA TRP A 75 -6.90 -8.08 4.71
C TRP A 75 -8.09 -8.73 4.00
N GLN A 76 -8.78 -8.01 3.10
CA GLN A 76 -9.85 -8.60 2.29
C GLN A 76 -9.31 -9.64 1.30
N ILE A 77 -8.15 -9.41 0.69
CA ILE A 77 -7.50 -10.38 -0.19
C ILE A 77 -7.07 -11.61 0.63
N VAL A 78 -6.44 -11.41 1.80
CA VAL A 78 -6.09 -12.51 2.72
C VAL A 78 -7.34 -13.32 3.07
N ALA A 79 -8.41 -12.68 3.54
CA ALA A 79 -9.66 -13.36 3.88
C ALA A 79 -10.23 -14.16 2.68
N SER A 80 -10.11 -13.62 1.47
CA SER A 80 -10.55 -14.32 0.25
C SER A 80 -9.69 -15.52 -0.16
N GLN A 81 -8.45 -15.64 0.32
CA GLN A 81 -7.59 -16.81 0.06
C GLN A 81 -7.94 -18.00 0.96
N TRP A 82 -8.50 -17.74 2.15
CA TRP A 82 -8.86 -18.76 3.13
C TRP A 82 -10.33 -19.18 3.05
N TRP A 83 -11.17 -18.38 2.40
CA TRP A 83 -12.58 -18.68 2.16
C TRP A 83 -12.81 -18.91 0.67
N ASP A 84 -12.90 -20.19 0.29
CA ASP A 84 -12.88 -20.61 -1.12
C ASP A 84 -14.11 -20.15 -1.92
N ASP A 85 -15.33 -20.09 -1.37
CA ASP A 85 -16.50 -19.67 -2.17
C ASP A 85 -17.65 -18.90 -1.48
N ASP A 86 -17.84 -18.98 -0.16
CA ASP A 86 -19.12 -18.51 0.44
C ASP A 86 -18.97 -17.81 1.80
N TYR A 87 -18.18 -16.73 1.88
CA TYR A 87 -18.39 -15.82 3.02
C TYR A 87 -19.48 -14.80 2.66
N PRO A 88 -20.53 -14.66 3.50
CA PRO A 88 -21.62 -13.74 3.24
C PRO A 88 -21.06 -12.32 3.14
N LEU A 89 -21.56 -11.55 2.16
CA LEU A 89 -21.15 -10.18 1.87
C LEU A 89 -19.83 -10.00 1.10
N ARG A 90 -19.19 -11.05 0.57
CA ARG A 90 -17.92 -10.93 -0.19
C ARG A 90 -17.95 -9.89 -1.31
N GLN A 91 -19.01 -9.90 -2.12
CA GLN A 91 -19.15 -8.96 -3.22
C GLN A 91 -19.40 -7.54 -2.72
N GLN A 92 -20.24 -7.38 -1.69
CA GLN A 92 -20.49 -6.08 -1.07
C GLN A 92 -19.20 -5.51 -0.46
N ILE A 93 -18.45 -6.29 0.33
CA ILE A 93 -17.20 -5.84 0.96
C ILE A 93 -16.17 -5.47 -0.10
N ARG A 94 -15.97 -6.31 -1.13
CA ARG A 94 -15.06 -6.01 -2.24
C ARG A 94 -15.44 -4.72 -2.95
N TYR A 95 -16.72 -4.56 -3.29
CA TYR A 95 -17.23 -3.37 -3.94
C TYR A 95 -17.04 -2.12 -3.08
N THR A 96 -17.37 -2.19 -1.79
CA THR A 96 -17.19 -1.08 -0.84
C THR A 96 -15.73 -0.70 -0.71
N ILE A 97 -14.82 -1.66 -0.50
CA ILE A 97 -13.39 -1.38 -0.34
C ILE A 97 -12.80 -0.76 -1.61
N TYR A 98 -13.13 -1.30 -2.78
CA TYR A 98 -12.59 -0.80 -4.06
C TYR A 98 -13.13 0.59 -4.38
N THR A 99 -14.42 0.82 -4.17
CA THR A 99 -15.08 2.11 -4.38
C THR A 99 -14.53 3.16 -3.41
N LEU A 100 -14.40 2.80 -2.13
CA LEU A 100 -13.87 3.69 -1.10
C LEU A 100 -12.39 4.00 -1.36
N GLY A 101 -11.61 3.02 -1.82
CA GLY A 101 -10.26 3.25 -2.29
C GLY A 101 -10.19 4.24 -3.45
N ALA A 102 -10.99 4.05 -4.49
CA ALA A 102 -11.06 4.98 -5.62
C ALA A 102 -11.43 6.41 -5.17
N ILE A 103 -12.44 6.54 -4.30
CA ILE A 103 -12.87 7.83 -3.74
C ILE A 103 -11.76 8.50 -2.94
N VAL A 104 -10.99 7.74 -2.16
CA VAL A 104 -9.88 8.27 -1.36
C VAL A 104 -8.71 8.74 -2.24
N TYR A 105 -8.46 8.07 -3.36
CA TYR A 105 -7.37 8.44 -4.27
C TYR A 105 -7.66 9.72 -5.07
N ILE A 106 -8.92 10.05 -5.35
CA ILE A 106 -9.30 11.28 -6.07
C ILE A 106 -8.75 12.55 -5.40
N PRO A 107 -9.06 12.87 -4.13
CA PRO A 107 -8.54 14.08 -3.48
C PRO A 107 -7.02 14.01 -3.27
N MET A 108 -6.44 12.81 -3.13
CA MET A 108 -4.98 12.64 -3.03
C MET A 108 -4.28 13.05 -4.33
N LEU A 109 -4.80 12.60 -5.48
CA LEU A 109 -4.29 13.00 -6.80
C LEU A 109 -4.43 14.50 -7.02
N ILE A 110 -5.58 15.08 -6.67
CA ILE A 110 -5.80 16.53 -6.78
C ILE A 110 -4.83 17.30 -5.89
N SER A 111 -4.60 16.84 -4.66
CA SER A 111 -3.65 17.47 -3.74
C SER A 111 -2.23 17.42 -4.30
N LEU A 112 -1.78 16.26 -4.76
CA LEU A 112 -0.45 16.07 -5.33
C LEU A 112 -0.25 16.96 -6.56
N TRP A 113 -1.24 16.99 -7.45
CA TRP A 113 -1.18 17.81 -8.67
C TRP A 113 -1.08 19.30 -8.34
N ARG A 114 -1.84 19.78 -7.35
CA ARG A 114 -1.78 21.17 -6.88
C ARG A 114 -0.44 21.52 -6.23
N GLU A 115 0.12 20.61 -5.42
CA GLU A 115 1.44 20.80 -4.80
C GLU A 115 2.52 20.92 -5.87
N GLN A 116 2.56 19.96 -6.81
CA GLN A 116 3.53 19.96 -7.91
C GLN A 116 3.41 21.20 -8.81
N GLN A 117 2.20 21.73 -9.00
CA GLN A 117 1.99 22.93 -9.80
C GLN A 117 2.37 24.23 -9.06
N ARG A 118 2.35 24.23 -7.73
CA ARG A 118 2.86 25.32 -6.89
C ARG A 118 4.40 25.37 -6.91
N ASP A 119 5.04 24.24 -6.72
CA ASP A 119 6.51 24.12 -6.75
C ASP A 119 7.08 24.56 -8.12
N ARG A 120 6.40 24.21 -9.21
CA ARG A 120 6.76 24.66 -10.57
C ARG A 120 6.59 26.15 -10.81
N LYS A 121 5.65 26.80 -10.09
CA LYS A 121 5.48 28.26 -10.18
C LYS A 121 6.56 29.00 -9.38
N GLN A 122 6.95 28.45 -8.23
CA GLN A 122 7.96 29.05 -7.35
C GLN A 122 9.38 28.98 -7.93
N SER A 123 9.76 27.82 -8.48
CA SER A 123 11.05 27.66 -9.19
C SER A 123 11.20 28.62 -10.37
N ARG A 124 10.12 28.83 -11.14
CA ARG A 124 10.13 29.74 -12.28
C ARG A 124 10.18 31.22 -11.90
N SER A 125 9.73 31.60 -10.70
CA SER A 125 9.90 32.97 -10.19
C SER A 125 11.30 33.21 -9.63
N GLU A 126 11.93 32.21 -8.99
CA GLU A 126 13.32 32.31 -8.53
C GLU A 126 14.29 32.46 -9.72
N ASP A 127 14.09 31.71 -10.81
CA ASP A 127 14.87 31.86 -12.05
C ASP A 127 14.66 33.21 -12.77
N GLN A 128 13.62 33.98 -12.42
CA GLN A 128 13.31 35.28 -13.02
C GLN A 128 13.85 36.47 -12.23
N ASP A 129 14.25 36.23 -10.98
CA ASP A 129 14.78 37.24 -10.04
C ASP A 129 16.33 37.16 -9.90
N GLU A 130 17.00 36.18 -10.54
CA GLU A 130 18.46 36.14 -10.78
C GLU A 130 18.86 36.79 -12.13
#